data_AF-A0AAJ2RKA3-F1
#
_entry.id   AF-A0AAJ2RKA3-F1
#
_cell.length_a   1.000
_cell.length_b   1.000
_cell.length_c   1.000
_cell.angle_alpha   90.00
_cell.angle_beta   90.00
_cell.angle_gamma   90.00
#
_symmetry.space_group_name_H-M   'P 1'
#
loop_
_entity.id
_entity.type
_entity.pdbx_description
1 polymer ?
#
loop_
_entity_poly.entity_id
_entity_poly.type
_entity_poly.pdbx_seq_one_letter_code
_entity_poly.pdbx_strand_id
1 'polypeptide(L)'
;MNRKNRIIALALSCFLGIFGADRFYLGKVKSGILKFITVGGFGIWWFIDAALLIMDAFLFSLGKERGWVKDKNGNELKYGLSAYRFKNGRFQQDWFTDDVVSLNKEIEKDNKIVIVSDETKKSWLAHNWKWAIPVCICSFIAAIFIVVISLMKGNVVYQDALVKVKNDVRVVDKLGENISDGYFVTGSVSSDAVDLKIPVTGEKARGDIYIQAENIAGRWIYYTLVVNTEHNEQVDILTPQ
;
A
#
# COMPACT_ATOMS: atom_id res chain seq x y z
N MET A 1 -3.91 -27.92 -19.02
CA MET A 1 -2.95 -26.78 -18.97
C MET A 1 -3.13 -26.02 -17.67
N ASN A 2 -2.05 -25.74 -16.94
CA ASN A 2 -2.11 -25.04 -15.67
C ASN A 2 -2.30 -23.53 -15.89
N ARG A 3 -3.56 -23.09 -16.01
CA ARG A 3 -3.92 -21.66 -16.16
C ARG A 3 -3.51 -20.89 -14.89
N LYS A 4 -2.94 -19.69 -15.05
CA LYS A 4 -2.48 -18.83 -13.96
C LYS A 4 -3.64 -18.17 -13.21
N ASN A 5 -3.48 -17.88 -11.92
CA ASN A 5 -4.55 -17.32 -11.09
C ASN A 5 -4.57 -15.79 -11.17
N ARG A 6 -5.73 -15.22 -11.54
CA ARG A 6 -5.91 -13.76 -11.67
C ARG A 6 -5.78 -13.03 -10.34
N ILE A 7 -6.25 -13.65 -9.26
CA ILE A 7 -6.15 -13.13 -7.89
C ILE A 7 -4.70 -13.03 -7.45
N ILE A 8 -3.89 -14.05 -7.75
CA ILE A 8 -2.45 -14.04 -7.43
C ILE A 8 -1.76 -12.95 -8.23
N ALA A 9 -2.09 -12.79 -9.52
CA ALA A 9 -1.57 -11.70 -10.34
C ALA A 9 -1.95 -10.32 -9.78
N LEU A 10 -3.19 -10.16 -9.30
CA LEU A 10 -3.70 -8.91 -8.71
C LEU A 10 -3.03 -8.62 -7.36
N ALA A 11 -2.87 -9.62 -6.50
CA ALA A 11 -2.13 -9.48 -5.25
C ALA A 11 -0.66 -9.07 -5.52
N LEU A 12 0.01 -9.75 -6.46
CA LEU A 12 1.36 -9.37 -6.87
C LEU A 12 1.41 -7.98 -7.48
N SER A 13 0.37 -7.54 -8.19
CA SER A 13 0.29 -6.18 -8.75
C SER A 13 0.13 -5.13 -7.65
N CYS A 14 -0.69 -5.38 -6.64
CA CYS A 14 -0.87 -4.46 -5.52
C CYS A 14 0.40 -4.31 -4.66
N PHE A 15 1.07 -5.42 -4.32
CA PHE A 15 2.20 -5.40 -3.39
C PHE A 15 3.57 -5.23 -4.07
N LEU A 16 3.78 -5.89 -5.20
CA LEU A 16 5.06 -5.94 -5.91
C LEU A 16 4.94 -5.40 -7.36
N GLY A 17 3.87 -4.68 -7.69
CA GLY A 17 3.64 -4.20 -9.05
C GLY A 17 4.55 -3.05 -9.48
N ILE A 18 5.10 -2.27 -8.55
CA ILE A 18 6.14 -1.26 -8.83
C ILE A 18 7.38 -1.95 -9.44
N PHE A 19 7.70 -3.16 -8.97
CA PHE A 19 8.77 -4.00 -9.51
C PHE A 19 8.34 -4.85 -10.72
N GLY A 20 7.06 -4.81 -11.11
CA GLY A 20 6.50 -5.58 -12.23
C GLY A 20 6.28 -7.08 -11.95
N ALA A 21 6.19 -7.50 -10.68
CA ALA A 21 6.02 -8.91 -10.30
C ALA A 21 4.75 -9.57 -10.89
N ASP A 22 3.68 -8.79 -11.05
CA ASP A 22 2.46 -9.19 -11.74
C ASP A 22 2.73 -9.64 -13.17
N ARG A 23 3.52 -8.88 -13.93
CA ARG A 23 3.90 -9.22 -15.31
C ARG A 23 4.86 -10.40 -15.36
N PHE A 24 5.76 -10.56 -14.40
CA PHE A 24 6.60 -11.75 -14.29
C PHE A 24 5.78 -13.01 -14.04
N TYR A 25 4.77 -12.95 -13.16
CA TYR A 25 3.85 -14.06 -12.91
C TYR A 25 3.02 -14.46 -14.13
N LEU A 26 2.61 -13.47 -14.93
CA LEU A 26 1.93 -13.69 -16.22
C LEU A 26 2.87 -14.21 -17.33
N GLY A 27 4.17 -14.36 -17.04
CA GLY A 27 5.18 -14.80 -17.99
C GLY A 27 5.63 -13.72 -18.98
N LYS A 28 5.18 -12.46 -18.80
CA LYS A 28 5.51 -11.31 -19.66
C LYS A 28 6.81 -10.63 -19.21
N VAL A 29 7.87 -11.43 -19.12
CA VAL A 29 9.19 -11.07 -18.57
C VAL A 29 9.76 -9.80 -19.20
N LYS A 30 9.74 -9.67 -20.53
CA LYS A 30 10.27 -8.49 -21.24
C LYS A 30 9.64 -7.18 -20.74
N SER A 31 8.34 -7.20 -20.53
CA SER A 31 7.59 -6.02 -20.09
C SER A 31 7.64 -5.80 -18.58
N GLY A 32 7.91 -6.84 -17.79
CA GLY A 32 8.23 -6.73 -16.36
C GLY A 32 9.61 -6.12 -16.13
N ILE A 33 10.62 -6.50 -16.92
CA ILE A 33 11.96 -5.89 -16.87
C ILE A 33 11.91 -4.42 -17.28
N LEU A 34 11.13 -4.09 -18.33
CA LEU A 34 10.95 -2.70 -18.75
C LEU A 34 10.28 -1.84 -17.66
N LYS A 35 9.30 -2.40 -16.93
CA LYS A 35 8.72 -1.79 -15.72
C LYS A 35 9.77 -1.57 -14.65
N PHE A 36 10.61 -2.56 -14.38
CA PHE A 36 11.63 -2.49 -13.36
C PHE A 36 12.67 -1.39 -13.66
N ILE A 37 13.18 -1.33 -14.89
CA ILE A 37 14.17 -0.33 -15.33
C ILE A 37 13.59 1.10 -15.27
N THR A 38 12.29 1.25 -15.55
CA THR A 38 11.61 2.55 -15.50
C THR A 38 11.09 2.91 -14.10
N VAL A 39 11.41 2.12 -13.07
CA VAL A 39 10.87 2.24 -11.69
C VAL A 39 9.34 2.36 -11.72
N GLY A 40 8.71 1.50 -12.52
CA GLY A 40 7.26 1.48 -12.70
C GLY A 40 6.69 2.73 -13.39
N GLY A 41 7.51 3.48 -14.15
CA GLY A 41 7.10 4.66 -14.91
C GLY A 41 6.47 5.75 -14.03
N PHE A 42 7.12 6.10 -12.91
CA PHE A 42 6.59 7.04 -11.90
C PHE A 42 5.24 6.60 -11.26
N GLY A 43 4.98 5.29 -11.21
CA GLY A 43 3.75 4.74 -10.63
C GLY A 43 2.53 4.75 -11.56
N ILE A 44 2.60 5.41 -12.72
CA ILE A 44 1.52 5.43 -13.72
C ILE A 44 1.34 4.04 -14.36
N TRP A 45 2.45 3.36 -14.67
CA TRP A 45 2.44 2.00 -15.21
C TRP A 45 1.98 0.94 -14.20
N TRP A 46 2.17 1.22 -12.91
CA TRP A 46 1.59 0.42 -11.83
C TRP A 46 0.08 0.63 -11.76
N PHE A 47 -0.38 1.88 -11.78
CA PHE A 47 -1.80 2.24 -11.69
C PHE A 47 -2.63 1.67 -12.86
N ILE A 48 -2.15 1.83 -14.09
CA ILE A 48 -2.86 1.34 -15.29
C ILE A 48 -2.98 -0.19 -15.25
N ASP A 49 -1.93 -0.91 -14.87
CA ASP A 49 -1.97 -2.37 -14.82
C ASP A 49 -2.84 -2.89 -13.68
N ALA A 50 -2.79 -2.25 -12.51
CA ALA A 50 -3.68 -2.58 -11.40
C ALA A 50 -5.15 -2.32 -11.79
N ALA A 51 -5.46 -1.19 -12.42
CA ALA A 51 -6.79 -0.86 -12.90
C ALA A 51 -7.27 -1.86 -13.97
N LEU A 52 -6.43 -2.23 -14.92
CA LEU A 52 -6.75 -3.24 -15.94
C LEU A 52 -6.99 -4.62 -15.31
N LEU A 53 -6.17 -5.07 -14.35
CA LEU A 53 -6.35 -6.34 -13.67
C LEU A 53 -7.61 -6.39 -12.80
N ILE A 54 -7.88 -5.33 -12.04
CA ILE A 54 -9.09 -5.20 -11.21
C ILE A 54 -10.33 -5.18 -12.09
N MET A 55 -10.34 -4.34 -13.13
CA MET A 55 -11.46 -4.24 -14.07
C MET A 55 -11.70 -5.58 -14.76
N ASP A 56 -10.63 -6.24 -15.20
CA ASP A 56 -10.74 -7.54 -15.85
C ASP A 56 -11.24 -8.64 -14.90
N ALA A 57 -10.81 -8.64 -13.63
CA ALA A 57 -11.31 -9.55 -12.61
C ALA A 57 -12.77 -9.28 -12.22
N PHE A 58 -13.16 -8.01 -12.17
CA PHE A 58 -14.52 -7.56 -11.88
C PHE A 58 -15.48 -7.94 -13.00
N LEU A 59 -15.15 -7.61 -14.26
CA LEU A 59 -15.95 -7.98 -15.42
C LEU A 59 -16.11 -9.50 -15.54
N PHE A 60 -15.07 -10.27 -15.22
CA PHE A 60 -15.13 -11.73 -15.21
C PHE A 60 -16.07 -12.28 -14.11
N SER A 61 -16.18 -11.58 -12.98
CA SER A 61 -17.14 -11.91 -11.90
C SER A 61 -18.59 -11.62 -12.30
N LEU A 62 -18.83 -10.57 -13.10
CA LEU A 62 -20.14 -10.25 -13.70
C LEU A 62 -20.58 -11.23 -14.80
N GLY A 63 -19.75 -12.21 -15.15
CA GLY A 63 -20.09 -13.23 -16.15
C GLY A 63 -19.49 -12.99 -17.53
N LYS A 64 -18.61 -11.98 -17.70
CA LYS A 64 -17.84 -11.82 -18.94
C LYS A 64 -16.90 -13.02 -19.13
N GLU A 65 -17.02 -13.71 -20.26
CA GLU A 65 -16.22 -14.91 -20.52
C GLU A 65 -14.78 -14.58 -20.92
N ARG A 66 -14.59 -13.54 -21.75
CA ARG A 66 -13.27 -13.14 -22.24
C ARG A 66 -12.72 -11.93 -21.50
N GLY A 67 -11.57 -12.13 -20.87
CA GLY A 67 -10.79 -11.06 -20.23
C GLY A 67 -9.84 -10.34 -21.19
N TRP A 68 -9.53 -9.10 -20.87
CA TRP A 68 -8.49 -8.28 -21.50
C TRP A 68 -7.09 -8.73 -21.10
N VAL A 69 -6.90 -9.26 -19.88
CA VAL A 69 -5.59 -9.71 -19.41
C VAL A 69 -5.41 -11.20 -19.64
N LYS A 70 -4.37 -11.54 -20.41
CA LYS A 70 -3.99 -12.91 -20.75
C LYS A 70 -2.55 -13.21 -20.34
N ASP A 71 -2.24 -14.49 -20.14
CA ASP A 71 -0.87 -14.94 -19.94
C ASP A 71 -0.02 -14.80 -21.23
N LYS A 72 1.29 -15.06 -21.15
CA LYS A 72 2.19 -15.05 -22.32
C LYS A 72 1.73 -15.97 -23.46
N ASN A 73 1.05 -17.06 -23.13
CA ASN A 73 0.61 -18.08 -24.08
C ASN A 73 -0.78 -17.76 -24.65
N GLY A 74 -1.38 -16.62 -24.31
CA GLY A 74 -2.70 -16.21 -24.75
C GLY A 74 -3.85 -16.89 -24.00
N ASN A 75 -3.56 -17.65 -22.94
CA ASN A 75 -4.59 -18.28 -22.11
C ASN A 75 -5.21 -17.28 -21.15
N GLU A 76 -6.47 -17.53 -20.83
CA GLU A 76 -7.19 -16.76 -19.82
C GLU A 76 -6.76 -17.13 -18.41
N LEU A 77 -6.77 -16.12 -17.54
CA LEU A 77 -6.47 -16.29 -16.13
C LEU A 77 -7.67 -16.89 -15.40
N LYS A 78 -7.39 -17.86 -14.51
CA LYS A 78 -8.39 -18.47 -13.64
C LYS A 78 -8.94 -17.44 -12.65
N TYR A 79 -10.23 -17.61 -12.35
CA TYR A 79 -10.95 -16.92 -11.28
C TYR A 79 -11.21 -15.42 -11.50
N GLY A 80 -12.38 -14.96 -11.03
CA GLY A 80 -12.75 -13.55 -10.95
C GLY A 80 -12.38 -12.90 -9.62
N LEU A 81 -12.80 -11.65 -9.44
CA LEU A 81 -12.57 -10.89 -8.19
C LEU A 81 -13.33 -11.48 -6.99
N SER A 82 -14.40 -12.22 -7.22
CA SER A 82 -15.24 -12.84 -6.21
C SER A 82 -15.21 -14.36 -6.33
N ALA A 83 -15.32 -15.04 -5.18
CA ALA A 83 -15.56 -16.48 -5.10
C ALA A 83 -16.87 -16.90 -5.78
N TYR A 84 -17.75 -15.94 -6.05
CA TYR A 84 -18.98 -16.12 -6.78
C TYR A 84 -18.94 -15.41 -8.12
N ARG A 85 -19.52 -16.06 -9.11
CA ARG A 85 -19.72 -15.54 -10.45
C ARG A 85 -21.19 -15.57 -10.79
N PHE A 86 -21.67 -14.49 -11.39
CA PHE A 86 -23.00 -14.47 -11.96
C PHE A 86 -22.98 -15.17 -13.32
N LYS A 87 -23.63 -16.32 -13.41
CA LYS A 87 -23.79 -17.09 -14.66
C LYS A 87 -25.22 -17.57 -14.79
N ASN A 88 -25.84 -17.27 -15.93
CA ASN A 88 -27.19 -17.71 -16.28
C ASN A 88 -28.23 -17.38 -15.20
N GLY A 89 -28.21 -16.15 -14.67
CA GLY A 89 -29.19 -15.69 -13.68
C GLY A 89 -28.98 -16.18 -12.25
N ARG A 90 -27.91 -16.95 -11.97
CA ARG A 90 -27.60 -17.46 -10.63
C ARG A 90 -26.15 -17.18 -10.24
N PHE A 91 -25.92 -16.94 -8.96
CA PHE A 91 -24.57 -16.89 -8.39
C PHE A 91 -24.07 -18.33 -8.21
N GLN A 92 -22.94 -18.63 -8.85
CA GLN A 92 -22.27 -19.93 -8.75
C GLN A 92 -20.87 -19.72 -8.16
N GLN A 93 -20.42 -20.64 -7.32
CA GLN A 93 -19.07 -20.60 -6.77
C GLN A 93 -18.05 -20.92 -7.88
N ASP A 94 -17.11 -20.00 -8.11
CA ASP A 94 -16.14 -20.02 -9.22
C ASP A 94 -14.72 -20.35 -8.72
N TRP A 95 -14.38 -19.96 -7.49
CA TRP A 95 -13.05 -20.25 -6.93
C TRP A 95 -12.92 -21.72 -6.53
N PHE A 96 -11.81 -22.34 -6.93
CA PHE A 96 -11.44 -23.73 -6.62
C PHE A 96 -12.32 -24.81 -7.27
N THR A 97 -13.24 -24.43 -8.16
CA THR A 97 -14.08 -25.37 -8.91
C THR A 97 -13.24 -26.21 -9.88
N ASP A 98 -12.22 -25.61 -10.49
CA ASP A 98 -11.31 -26.30 -11.43
C ASP A 98 -10.54 -27.45 -10.74
N ASP A 99 -10.16 -27.28 -9.48
CA ASP A 99 -9.35 -28.26 -8.75
C ASP A 99 -10.18 -29.52 -8.42
N VAL A 100 -11.44 -29.32 -8.00
CA VAL A 100 -12.42 -30.41 -7.77
C VAL A 100 -12.75 -31.14 -9.08
N VAL A 101 -12.95 -30.41 -10.19
CA VAL A 101 -13.22 -31.02 -11.50
C VAL A 101 -12.02 -31.82 -12.01
N SER A 102 -10.79 -31.32 -11.82
CA SER A 102 -9.60 -32.08 -12.21
C SER A 102 -9.39 -33.34 -11.38
N LEU A 103 -9.62 -33.27 -10.06
CA LEU A 103 -9.55 -34.42 -9.18
C LEU A 103 -10.60 -35.47 -9.54
N ASN A 104 -11.86 -35.04 -9.75
CA ASN A 104 -12.93 -35.93 -10.18
C ASN A 104 -12.64 -36.59 -11.52
N LYS A 105 -12.03 -35.87 -12.47
CA LYS A 105 -11.68 -36.42 -13.79
C LYS A 105 -10.54 -37.43 -13.73
N GLU A 106 -9.62 -37.26 -12.80
CA GLU A 106 -8.52 -38.20 -12.55
C GLU A 106 -9.04 -39.46 -11.84
N ILE A 107 -9.95 -39.30 -10.87
CA ILE A 107 -10.66 -40.39 -10.19
C ILE A 107 -11.58 -41.16 -11.17
N GLU A 108 -12.28 -40.47 -12.07
CA GLU A 108 -13.14 -41.08 -13.10
C GLU A 108 -12.31 -41.91 -14.10
N LYS A 109 -11.08 -41.46 -14.39
CA LYS A 109 -10.13 -42.18 -15.24
C LYS A 109 -9.62 -43.48 -14.59
N ASP A 110 -9.55 -43.53 -13.26
CA ASP A 110 -9.12 -44.70 -12.48
C ASP A 110 -10.27 -45.65 -12.06
N ASN A 111 -11.52 -45.27 -12.34
CA ASN A 111 -12.73 -46.10 -12.44
C ASN A 111 -13.20 -46.88 -11.19
N LYS A 112 -13.99 -46.21 -10.32
CA LYS A 112 -15.21 -46.73 -9.65
C LYS A 112 -15.79 -45.55 -8.85
N ILE A 113 -17.11 -45.45 -8.78
CA ILE A 113 -17.82 -44.42 -8.01
C ILE A 113 -17.37 -44.50 -6.54
N VAL A 114 -16.39 -43.69 -6.18
CA VAL A 114 -16.03 -43.39 -4.81
C VAL A 114 -16.70 -42.06 -4.54
N ILE A 115 -17.74 -42.06 -3.70
CA ILE A 115 -18.29 -40.82 -3.16
C ILE A 115 -17.21 -40.31 -2.22
N VAL A 116 -16.26 -39.52 -2.75
CA VAL A 116 -15.25 -38.85 -1.96
C VAL A 116 -16.01 -37.81 -1.14
N SER A 117 -16.33 -38.16 0.10
CA SER A 117 -16.71 -37.17 1.11
C SER A 117 -15.52 -36.22 1.26
N ASP A 118 -15.77 -34.96 0.89
CA ASP A 118 -14.84 -33.85 0.83
C ASP A 118 -14.23 -33.58 2.21
N GLU A 119 -13.17 -34.31 2.57
CA GLU A 119 -12.17 -33.85 3.53
C GLU A 119 -11.04 -33.13 2.77
N THR A 120 -11.37 -32.14 1.94
CA THR A 120 -10.38 -31.16 1.55
C THR A 120 -9.85 -30.53 2.83
N LYS A 121 -8.55 -30.65 3.05
CA LYS A 121 -7.84 -29.85 4.04
C LYS A 121 -8.00 -28.39 3.59
N LYS A 122 -9.08 -27.74 4.03
CA LYS A 122 -9.44 -26.37 3.66
C LYS A 122 -8.22 -25.49 3.94
N SER A 123 -7.59 -25.00 2.88
CA SER A 123 -6.52 -24.01 3.01
C SER A 123 -7.05 -22.83 3.81
N TRP A 124 -6.25 -22.28 4.73
CA TRP A 124 -6.63 -21.15 5.57
C TRP A 124 -7.22 -19.98 4.76
N LEU A 125 -6.74 -19.81 3.53
CA LEU A 125 -7.25 -18.84 2.55
C LEU A 125 -8.71 -19.11 2.12
N ALA A 126 -9.16 -20.36 2.02
CA ALA A 126 -10.54 -20.71 1.65
C ALA A 126 -11.57 -20.36 2.74
N HIS A 127 -11.14 -20.26 3.99
CA HIS A 127 -12.00 -19.85 5.11
C HIS A 127 -11.96 -18.33 5.34
N ASN A 128 -10.76 -17.74 5.28
CA ASN A 128 -10.53 -16.34 5.63
C ASN A 128 -10.47 -15.37 4.45
N TRP A 129 -10.82 -15.80 3.22
CA TRP A 129 -10.75 -14.95 2.02
C TRP A 129 -11.57 -13.65 2.13
N LYS A 130 -12.68 -13.66 2.88
CA LYS A 130 -13.48 -12.46 3.17
C LYS A 130 -12.66 -11.38 3.90
N TRP A 131 -11.67 -11.78 4.68
CA TRP A 131 -10.75 -10.91 5.39
C TRP A 131 -9.47 -10.61 4.61
N ALA A 132 -9.06 -11.48 3.69
CA ALA A 132 -7.85 -11.28 2.89
C ALA A 132 -7.92 -9.97 2.05
N ILE A 133 -9.07 -9.68 1.45
CA ILE A 133 -9.28 -8.47 0.63
C ILE A 133 -9.19 -7.18 1.47
N PRO A 134 -9.96 -7.00 2.56
CA PRO A 134 -9.85 -5.80 3.38
C PRO A 134 -8.47 -5.68 4.04
N VAL A 135 -7.83 -6.78 4.45
CA VAL A 135 -6.45 -6.74 4.97
C VAL A 135 -5.47 -6.25 3.92
N CYS A 136 -5.59 -6.70 2.67
CA CYS A 136 -4.74 -6.22 1.58
C CYS A 136 -4.95 -4.72 1.34
N ILE A 137 -6.19 -4.25 1.30
CA ILE A 137 -6.50 -2.82 1.10
C ILE A 137 -5.97 -1.98 2.27
N CYS A 138 -6.20 -2.39 3.52
CA CYS A 138 -5.68 -1.69 4.69
C CYS A 138 -4.15 -1.65 4.71
N SER A 139 -3.48 -2.75 4.36
CA SER A 139 -2.02 -2.79 4.27
C SER A 139 -1.47 -1.88 3.18
N PHE A 140 -2.18 -1.75 2.07
CA PHE A 140 -1.80 -0.86 0.97
C PHE A 140 -1.96 0.62 1.35
N ILE A 141 -3.05 0.98 2.02
CA ILE A 141 -3.25 2.34 2.57
C ILE A 141 -2.16 2.67 3.60
N ALA A 142 -1.83 1.73 4.48
CA ALA A 142 -0.75 1.90 5.45
C ALA A 142 0.62 2.10 4.77
N ALA A 143 0.90 1.37 3.69
CA ALA A 143 2.14 1.55 2.92
C ALA A 143 2.23 2.94 2.27
N ILE A 144 1.14 3.42 1.66
CA ILE A 144 1.08 4.80 1.13
C ILE A 144 1.34 5.82 2.24
N PHE A 145 0.70 5.64 3.39
CA PHE A 145 0.85 6.55 4.52
C PHE A 145 2.30 6.62 5.03
N ILE A 146 3.00 5.47 5.11
CA ILE A 146 4.42 5.41 5.48
C ILE A 146 5.29 6.17 4.47
N VAL A 147 5.04 6.00 3.16
CA VAL A 147 5.79 6.72 2.11
C VAL A 147 5.57 8.22 2.22
N VAL A 148 4.34 8.69 2.43
CA VAL A 148 4.04 10.12 2.60
C VAL A 148 4.78 10.69 3.81
N ILE A 149 4.75 10.02 4.96
CA ILE A 149 5.50 10.44 6.16
C ILE A 149 7.00 10.52 5.86
N SER A 150 7.54 9.53 5.16
CA SER A 150 8.97 9.52 4.81
C SER A 150 9.36 10.71 3.93
N LEU A 151 8.50 11.09 2.98
CA LEU A 151 8.71 12.29 2.15
C LEU A 151 8.64 13.58 2.98
N MET A 152 7.70 13.66 3.94
CA MET A 152 7.58 14.81 4.83
C MET A 152 8.83 15.00 5.72
N LYS A 153 9.34 13.91 6.32
CA LYS A 153 10.55 13.94 7.18
C LYS A 153 11.83 14.24 6.39
N GLY A 154 11.82 14.04 5.07
CA GLY A 154 12.93 14.37 4.18
C GLY A 154 13.04 15.86 3.80
N ASN A 155 12.07 16.70 4.16
CA ASN A 155 12.08 18.13 3.82
C ASN A 155 13.17 18.89 4.62
N VAL A 156 13.88 19.80 3.95
CA VAL A 156 14.86 20.72 4.55
C VAL A 156 14.29 21.53 5.71
N VAL A 157 13.03 21.97 5.63
CA VAL A 157 12.36 22.74 6.69
C VAL A 157 12.19 21.90 7.96
N TYR A 158 11.87 20.61 7.80
CA TYR A 158 11.71 19.66 8.91
C TYR A 158 13.04 19.44 9.66
N GLN A 159 14.12 19.19 8.90
CA GLN A 159 15.44 18.94 9.45
C GLN A 159 16.01 20.19 10.14
N ASP A 160 15.91 21.36 9.51
CA ASP A 160 16.40 22.62 10.06
C ASP A 160 15.65 23.03 11.34
N ALA A 161 14.32 22.88 11.35
CA ALA A 161 13.52 23.15 12.53
C ALA A 161 13.91 22.23 13.71
N LEU A 162 14.13 20.93 13.47
CA LEU A 162 14.58 20.01 14.53
C LEU A 162 15.96 20.37 15.08
N VAL A 163 16.89 20.79 14.23
CA VAL A 163 18.21 21.25 14.68
C VAL A 163 18.08 22.50 15.55
N LYS A 164 17.27 23.48 15.13
CA LYS A 164 17.02 24.71 15.91
C LYS A 164 16.38 24.40 17.26
N VAL A 165 15.40 23.49 17.29
CA VAL A 165 14.69 23.07 18.52
C VAL A 165 15.63 22.34 19.48
N LYS A 166 16.48 21.43 18.98
CA LYS A 166 17.42 20.67 19.82
C LYS A 166 18.55 21.52 20.39
N ASN A 167 18.89 22.63 19.74
CA ASN A 167 19.96 23.52 20.19
C ASN A 167 19.46 24.66 21.09
N ASP A 168 18.15 24.87 21.24
CA ASP A 168 17.61 25.95 22.09
C ASP A 168 17.60 25.52 23.57
N VAL A 169 18.32 26.28 24.40
CA VAL A 169 18.45 26.03 25.85
C VAL A 169 17.09 26.02 26.56
N ARG A 170 16.14 26.86 26.14
CA ARG A 170 14.79 26.94 26.73
C ARG A 170 13.97 25.69 26.45
N VAL A 171 14.20 25.07 25.30
CA VAL A 171 13.53 23.83 24.90
C VAL A 171 14.16 22.65 25.63
N VAL A 172 15.49 22.58 25.67
CA VAL A 172 16.23 21.52 26.37
C VAL A 172 15.94 21.51 27.86
N ASP A 173 15.79 22.68 28.50
CA ASP A 173 15.43 22.76 29.91
C ASP A 173 14.06 22.08 30.19
N LYS A 174 13.10 22.27 29.28
CA LYS A 174 11.72 21.80 29.45
C LYS A 174 11.48 20.38 28.96
N LEU A 175 12.00 20.01 27.79
CA LEU A 175 11.80 18.68 27.20
C LEU A 175 12.91 17.69 27.60
N GLY A 176 14.09 18.17 27.99
CA GLY A 176 15.27 17.36 28.27
C GLY A 176 16.28 17.37 27.11
N GLU A 177 17.48 16.83 27.34
CA GLU A 177 18.58 16.85 26.37
C GLU A 177 18.34 15.88 25.20
N ASN A 178 17.66 14.77 25.46
CA ASN A 178 17.37 13.77 24.44
C ASN A 178 15.97 13.93 23.87
N ILE A 179 15.84 14.79 22.84
CA ILE A 179 14.58 15.04 22.15
C ILE A 179 14.46 14.10 20.94
N SER A 180 13.47 13.22 21.00
CA SER A 180 13.08 12.33 19.90
C SER A 180 11.86 12.88 19.16
N ASP A 181 11.87 12.79 17.83
CA ASP A 181 10.72 13.13 16.99
C ASP A 181 9.75 11.95 16.88
N GLY A 182 8.46 12.27 16.87
CA GLY A 182 7.41 11.28 16.78
C GLY A 182 7.34 10.61 15.40
N TYR A 183 6.65 9.47 15.38
CA TYR A 183 6.45 8.69 14.15
C TYR A 183 5.54 9.37 13.13
N PHE A 184 4.63 10.22 13.59
CA PHE A 184 3.60 10.84 12.77
C PHE A 184 3.85 12.33 12.64
N VAL A 185 4.03 12.81 11.42
CA VAL A 185 4.09 14.24 11.12
C VAL A 185 2.79 14.62 10.44
N THR A 186 2.16 15.69 10.89
CA THR A 186 0.92 16.20 10.31
C THR A 186 1.17 17.57 9.70
N GLY A 187 0.43 17.90 8.65
CA GLY A 187 0.51 19.20 8.00
C GLY A 187 0.60 19.08 6.49
N SER A 188 0.96 20.18 5.85
CA SER A 188 1.08 20.28 4.41
C SER A 188 2.44 20.82 4.03
N VAL A 189 3.11 20.12 3.12
CA VAL A 189 4.33 20.57 2.48
C VAL A 189 3.99 20.93 1.05
N SER A 190 4.09 22.21 0.71
CA SER A 190 4.02 22.69 -0.66
C SER A 190 5.36 23.28 -1.10
N SER A 191 5.47 23.64 -2.37
CA SER A 191 6.70 24.28 -2.90
C SER A 191 6.98 25.64 -2.27
N ASP A 192 5.93 26.39 -1.95
CA ASP A 192 6.04 27.78 -1.52
C ASP A 192 5.76 27.97 -0.03
N ALA A 193 4.95 27.10 0.57
CA ALA A 193 4.56 27.17 1.97
C ALA A 193 4.61 25.81 2.66
N VAL A 194 5.04 25.81 3.91
CA VAL A 194 5.12 24.63 4.76
C VAL A 194 4.43 24.93 6.07
N ASP A 195 3.45 24.10 6.41
CA ASP A 195 2.78 24.09 7.72
C ASP A 195 2.93 22.68 8.28
N LEU A 196 3.67 22.53 9.37
CA LEU A 196 3.99 21.25 9.98
C LEU A 196 3.74 21.28 11.48
N LYS A 197 3.12 20.20 11.95
CA LYS A 197 3.03 19.83 13.35
C LYS A 197 3.86 18.57 13.57
N ILE A 198 4.91 18.68 14.39
CA ILE A 198 5.81 17.58 14.73
C ILE A 198 5.66 17.27 16.21
N PRO A 199 5.07 16.12 16.59
CA PRO A 199 5.09 15.67 17.97
C PRO A 199 6.52 15.29 18.35
N VAL A 200 6.97 15.70 19.53
CA VAL A 200 8.28 15.38 20.09
C VAL A 200 8.15 14.83 21.50
N THR A 201 9.03 13.88 21.82
CA THR A 201 9.12 13.29 23.15
C THR A 201 10.54 13.51 23.66
N GLY A 202 10.64 14.25 24.76
CA GLY A 202 11.87 14.37 25.51
C GLY A 202 11.81 13.58 26.83
N GLU A 203 12.94 13.52 27.53
CA GLU A 203 13.08 12.77 28.79
C GLU A 203 12.21 13.34 29.92
N LYS A 204 11.99 14.66 29.92
CA LYS A 204 11.24 15.36 30.97
C LYS A 204 9.76 15.51 30.63
N ALA A 205 9.44 15.76 29.35
CA ALA A 205 8.08 16.01 28.91
C ALA A 205 7.88 15.72 27.42
N ARG A 206 6.61 15.64 27.01
CA ARG A 206 6.20 15.62 25.60
C ARG A 206 5.77 17.02 25.16
N GLY A 207 5.86 17.25 23.85
CA GLY A 207 5.41 18.51 23.26
C GLY A 207 5.15 18.38 21.77
N ASP A 208 4.60 19.44 21.21
CA ASP A 208 4.34 19.59 19.79
C ASP A 208 5.11 20.81 19.26
N ILE A 209 5.87 20.62 18.18
CA ILE A 209 6.49 21.71 17.43
C ILE A 209 5.52 22.14 16.33
N TYR A 210 5.22 23.43 16.29
CA TYR A 210 4.45 24.06 15.23
C TYR A 210 5.38 24.90 14.35
N ILE A 211 5.36 24.63 13.05
CA ILE A 211 6.23 25.25 12.07
C ILE A 211 5.38 25.83 10.95
N GLN A 212 5.56 27.12 10.70
CA GLN A 212 5.02 27.79 9.52
C GLN A 212 6.15 28.53 8.82
N ALA A 213 6.43 28.17 7.57
CA ALA A 213 7.50 28.78 6.79
C ALA A 213 7.10 28.95 5.33
N GLU A 214 7.61 29.99 4.68
CA GLU A 214 7.45 30.21 3.23
C GLU A 214 8.80 30.27 2.53
N ASN A 215 8.82 29.83 1.27
CA ASN A 215 9.97 29.96 0.40
C ASN A 215 9.91 31.29 -0.36
N ILE A 216 10.81 32.21 -0.01
CA ILE A 216 10.93 33.51 -0.66
C ILE A 216 12.29 33.58 -1.35
N ALA A 217 12.28 33.55 -2.68
CA ALA A 217 13.47 33.60 -3.52
C ALA A 217 14.53 32.53 -3.19
N GLY A 218 14.09 31.29 -2.91
CA GLY A 218 14.97 30.17 -2.58
C GLY A 218 15.44 30.13 -1.12
N ARG A 219 14.96 31.03 -0.26
CA ARG A 219 15.22 31.02 1.19
C ARG A 219 13.94 30.76 1.96
N TRP A 220 14.02 29.87 2.94
CA TRP A 220 12.91 29.58 3.84
C TRP A 220 12.87 30.63 4.96
N ILE A 221 11.76 31.36 5.04
CA ILE A 221 11.48 32.34 6.08
C ILE A 221 10.45 31.73 7.03
N TYR A 222 10.79 31.68 8.31
CA TYR A 222 9.95 31.12 9.36
C TYR A 222 9.07 32.24 9.94
N TYR A 223 7.76 32.04 9.94
CA TYR A 223 6.80 32.91 10.63
C TYR A 223 6.47 32.39 12.02
N THR A 224 6.42 31.06 12.15
CA THR A 224 6.11 30.37 13.40
C THR A 224 7.11 29.24 13.57
N LEU A 225 7.86 29.24 14.67
CA LEU A 225 8.64 28.09 15.12
C LEU A 225 8.53 28.00 16.64
N VAL A 226 7.53 27.25 17.08
CA VAL A 226 7.10 27.28 18.47
C VAL A 226 6.95 25.86 19.00
N VAL A 227 7.41 25.66 20.23
CA VAL A 227 7.29 24.38 20.94
C VAL A 227 6.28 24.54 22.07
N ASN A 228 5.19 23.78 22.01
CA ASN A 228 4.23 23.70 23.10
C ASN A 228 4.46 22.42 23.88
N THR A 229 4.66 22.51 25.19
CA THR A 229 4.72 21.34 26.08
C THR A 229 3.32 20.92 26.53
N GLU A 230 3.17 19.67 26.97
CA GLU A 230 1.90 19.18 27.57
C GLU A 230 1.45 19.99 28.79
N HIS A 231 2.37 20.72 29.44
CA HIS A 231 2.07 21.62 30.55
C HIS A 231 1.55 23.00 30.12
N ASN A 232 1.14 23.14 28.84
CA ASN A 232 0.65 24.38 28.24
C ASN A 232 1.67 25.53 28.29
N GLU A 233 2.96 25.18 28.33
CA GLU A 233 4.03 26.16 28.26
C GLU A 233 4.55 26.26 26.83
N GLN A 234 4.58 27.49 26.33
CA GLN A 234 4.99 27.79 24.97
C GLN A 234 6.40 28.38 24.95
N VAL A 235 7.25 27.88 24.05
CA VAL A 235 8.59 28.42 23.78
C VAL A 235 8.67 28.81 22.32
N ASP A 236 8.73 30.12 22.06
CA ASP A 236 8.97 30.66 20.72
C ASP A 236 10.47 30.77 20.45
N ILE A 237 10.93 30.02 19.44
CA ILE A 237 12.34 29.92 19.06
C ILE A 237 12.76 31.12 18.19
N LEU A 238 11.82 31.81 17.53
CA LEU A 238 12.12 32.95 16.66
C LEU A 238 12.37 34.24 17.44
N THR A 239 11.87 34.33 18.68
CA THR A 239 12.13 35.47 19.55
C THR A 239 13.59 35.42 20.04
N PRO A 240 14.41 36.46 19.77
CA PRO A 240 15.83 36.49 20.15
C PRO A 240 16.06 36.46 21.66
N GLN A 241 17.24 35.99 22.06
CA GLN A 241 17.70 35.93 23.46
C GLN A 241 18.14 37.30 23.99
#